data_AF-A0A2E6GYJ9-F1
#
_entry.id   AF-A0A2E6GYJ9-F1
#
_cell.length_a   1.000
_cell.length_b   1.000
_cell.length_c   1.000
_cell.angle_alpha   90.00
_cell.angle_beta   90.00
_cell.angle_gamma   90.00
#
_symmetry.space_group_name_H-M   'P 1'
#
loop_
_entity.id
_entity.type
_entity.pdbx_description
1 polymer ?
#
loop_
_entity_poly.entity_id
_entity_poly.type
_entity_poly.pdbx_seq_one_letter_code
_entity_poly.pdbx_strand_id
1 'polypeptide(L)'
;MDFQCKICKEQCDSDVALTKHVKIHSVTLAEYYTTFHPRYNLLTGDLLPYKNKKDYFSRDFTTRTQLKKWCKVNPDETVKSYILKLLRRRVEEKGWSRGPSHLELKLRMLPEIEEYQKHYGSYSAVCDLTNVSPLFSERLPDDFFEIDLPEDLDIVIDTREKLPLTFPASHVKKLDIGDYALPDEDTLTFVDRKSESDFKSTLTVKKNLDRFKKEINRAVDINGYLFVVTESSIQNIYKHNNQRWQHKSNLEYLWHNMIDLMHEFADRCQFVFTGNRENSENLIRRILFYQDKVWGVDLQHYIEAKKWK
;
A
#
# COMPACT_ATOMS: atom_id res chain seq x y z
N MET A 1 -8.35 -16.93 -23.58
CA MET A 1 -7.21 -16.79 -24.50
C MET A 1 -6.97 -18.15 -25.11
N ASP A 2 -6.77 -18.20 -26.42
CA ASP A 2 -6.48 -19.45 -27.12
C ASP A 2 -5.02 -19.85 -26.84
N PHE A 3 -4.77 -21.12 -26.48
CA PHE A 3 -3.44 -21.63 -26.15
C PHE A 3 -2.67 -22.08 -27.40
N GLN A 4 -2.91 -21.42 -28.53
CA GLN A 4 -2.31 -21.74 -29.81
C GLN A 4 -0.98 -21.03 -30.01
N CYS A 5 0.05 -21.77 -30.43
CA CYS A 5 1.33 -21.21 -30.84
C CYS A 5 1.18 -20.34 -32.09
N LYS A 6 1.66 -19.10 -32.05
CA LYS A 6 1.54 -18.18 -33.19
C LYS A 6 2.55 -18.44 -34.31
N ILE A 7 3.62 -19.19 -34.02
CA ILE A 7 4.66 -19.60 -34.99
C ILE A 7 4.19 -20.80 -35.82
N CYS A 8 3.88 -21.93 -35.19
CA CYS A 8 3.54 -23.18 -35.90
C CYS A 8 2.04 -23.55 -35.88
N LYS A 9 1.18 -22.76 -35.22
CA LYS A 9 -0.27 -22.98 -35.09
C LYS A 9 -0.68 -24.23 -34.29
N GLU A 10 0.26 -24.90 -33.64
CA GLU A 10 -0.01 -26.02 -32.74
C GLU A 10 -0.83 -25.56 -31.52
N GLN A 11 -1.83 -26.36 -31.16
CA GLN A 11 -2.69 -26.12 -30.01
C GLN A 11 -2.02 -26.70 -28.75
N CYS A 12 -1.91 -25.90 -27.70
CA CYS A 12 -1.45 -26.37 -26.39
C CYS A 12 -2.62 -26.49 -25.41
N ASP A 13 -2.49 -27.36 -24.41
CA ASP A 13 -3.57 -27.60 -23.44
C ASP A 13 -3.60 -26.57 -22.30
N SER A 14 -2.54 -25.76 -22.17
CA SER A 14 -2.41 -24.77 -21.10
C SER A 14 -1.38 -23.68 -21.42
N ASP A 15 -1.38 -22.63 -20.61
CA ASP A 15 -0.36 -21.57 -20.68
C ASP A 15 1.06 -22.07 -20.37
N VAL A 16 1.16 -23.04 -19.45
CA VAL A 16 2.43 -23.69 -19.11
C VAL A 16 2.93 -24.53 -20.29
N ALA A 17 2.03 -25.24 -20.96
CA ALA A 17 2.34 -26.01 -22.16
C ALA A 17 2.81 -25.08 -23.30
N LEU A 18 2.08 -23.99 -23.57
CA LEU A 18 2.47 -22.98 -24.55
C LEU A 18 3.83 -22.37 -24.23
N THR A 19 4.07 -22.02 -22.97
CA THR A 19 5.35 -21.46 -22.50
C THR A 19 6.53 -22.40 -22.76
N LYS A 20 6.34 -23.71 -22.58
CA LYS A 20 7.35 -24.73 -22.89
C LYS A 20 7.51 -24.90 -24.40
N HIS A 21 6.40 -24.96 -25.13
CA HIS A 21 6.37 -25.14 -26.57
C HIS A 21 7.10 -24.02 -27.33
N VAL A 22 6.91 -22.76 -26.92
CA VAL A 22 7.57 -21.59 -27.54
C VAL A 22 9.09 -21.75 -27.63
N LYS A 23 9.72 -22.43 -26.65
CA LYS A 23 11.17 -22.65 -26.61
C LYS A 23 11.69 -23.52 -27.76
N ILE A 24 10.85 -24.36 -28.36
CA ILE A 24 11.22 -25.23 -29.49
C ILE A 24 11.56 -24.38 -30.73
N HIS A 25 10.98 -23.18 -30.84
CA HIS A 25 11.23 -22.26 -31.95
C HIS A 25 12.48 -21.40 -31.75
N SER A 26 13.31 -21.70 -30.74
CA SER A 26 14.52 -20.94 -30.40
C SER A 26 14.27 -19.44 -30.14
N VAL A 27 13.05 -19.08 -29.72
CA VAL A 27 12.68 -17.72 -29.31
C VAL A 27 12.46 -17.66 -27.80
N THR A 28 12.82 -16.55 -27.20
CA THR A 28 12.47 -16.25 -25.81
C THR A 28 10.97 -15.93 -25.69
N LEU A 29 10.41 -16.08 -24.49
CA LEU A 29 9.04 -15.62 -24.23
C LEU A 29 8.89 -14.13 -24.46
N ALA A 30 9.93 -13.35 -24.15
CA ALA A 30 9.93 -11.92 -24.39
C ALA A 30 9.74 -11.62 -25.87
N GLU A 31 10.60 -12.18 -26.74
CA GLU A 31 10.50 -12.02 -28.20
C GLU A 31 9.16 -12.55 -28.73
N TYR A 32 8.71 -13.70 -28.26
CA TYR A 32 7.44 -14.28 -28.69
C TYR A 32 6.27 -13.33 -28.41
N TYR A 33 6.13 -12.86 -27.16
CA TYR A 33 5.00 -12.00 -26.80
C TYR A 33 5.12 -10.61 -27.41
N THR A 34 6.31 -10.01 -27.49
CA THR A 34 6.47 -8.69 -28.11
C THR A 34 6.29 -8.72 -29.63
N THR A 35 6.55 -9.85 -30.28
CA THR A 35 6.37 -10.01 -31.74
C THR A 35 4.92 -10.32 -32.11
N PHE A 36 4.29 -11.29 -31.45
CA PHE A 36 2.95 -11.77 -31.83
C PHE A 36 1.80 -11.08 -31.09
N HIS A 37 2.11 -10.40 -29.98
CA HIS A 37 1.15 -9.66 -29.18
C HIS A 37 1.72 -8.29 -28.80
N PRO A 38 2.17 -7.47 -29.77
CA PRO A 38 2.80 -6.19 -29.47
C PRO A 38 1.85 -5.30 -28.69
N ARG A 39 2.33 -4.81 -27.54
CA ARG A 39 1.65 -3.81 -26.74
C ARG A 39 2.50 -2.56 -26.67
N TYR A 40 1.85 -1.41 -26.76
CA TYR A 40 2.51 -0.12 -26.81
C TYR A 40 2.19 0.69 -25.56
N ASN A 41 3.16 1.47 -25.12
CA ASN A 41 3.01 2.41 -24.03
C ASN A 41 2.04 3.52 -24.48
N LEU A 42 0.95 3.73 -23.76
CA LEU A 42 -0.06 4.71 -24.17
C LEU A 42 0.44 6.16 -24.17
N LEU A 43 1.53 6.47 -23.44
CA LEU A 43 2.15 7.79 -23.45
C LEU A 43 3.17 7.96 -24.56
N THR A 44 4.10 7.02 -24.71
CA THR A 44 5.26 7.21 -25.59
C THR A 44 5.10 6.58 -26.96
N GLY A 45 4.18 5.63 -27.12
CA GLY A 45 4.04 4.83 -28.33
C GLY A 45 5.10 3.73 -28.48
N ASP A 46 6.06 3.61 -27.56
CA ASP A 46 7.09 2.57 -27.60
C ASP A 46 6.54 1.19 -27.22
N LEU A 47 7.21 0.13 -27.67
CA LEU A 47 6.89 -1.23 -27.23
C LEU A 47 7.07 -1.38 -25.72
N LEU A 48 6.07 -1.96 -25.06
CA LEU A 48 6.19 -2.33 -23.65
C LEU A 48 7.18 -3.49 -23.50
N PRO A 49 8.08 -3.43 -22.50
CA PRO A 49 8.98 -4.55 -22.24
C PRO A 49 8.19 -5.76 -21.71
N TYR A 50 8.67 -6.97 -21.97
CA TYR A 50 8.10 -8.17 -21.37
C TYR A 50 8.82 -8.52 -20.05
N LYS A 51 8.06 -8.76 -18.98
CA LYS A 51 8.58 -9.28 -17.70
C LYS A 51 8.02 -10.66 -17.40
N ASN A 52 6.70 -10.76 -17.39
CA ASN A 52 5.94 -12.01 -17.35
C ASN A 52 4.57 -11.78 -18.00
N LYS A 53 3.86 -12.85 -18.35
CA LYS A 53 2.58 -12.76 -19.05
C LYS A 53 1.55 -11.90 -18.33
N LYS A 54 1.34 -12.12 -17.03
CA LYS A 54 0.35 -11.38 -16.23
C LYS A 54 0.63 -9.87 -16.22
N ASP A 55 1.86 -9.48 -15.91
CA ASP A 55 2.32 -8.10 -15.92
C ASP A 55 2.20 -7.48 -17.33
N TYR A 56 2.64 -8.22 -18.36
CA TYR A 56 2.65 -7.74 -19.74
C TYR A 56 1.26 -7.40 -20.27
N PHE A 57 0.25 -8.21 -19.96
CA PHE A 57 -1.13 -7.98 -20.43
C PHE A 57 -1.98 -7.13 -19.48
N SER A 58 -1.48 -6.77 -18.29
CA SER A 58 -2.23 -5.96 -17.32
C SER A 58 -1.83 -4.48 -17.29
N ARG A 59 -0.64 -4.12 -17.78
CA ARG A 59 -0.14 -2.73 -17.75
C ARG A 59 -0.21 -2.02 -19.11
N ASP A 60 -0.36 -0.70 -19.08
CA ASP A 60 -0.30 0.14 -20.29
C ASP A 60 0.87 1.15 -20.23
N PHE A 61 1.62 1.12 -19.13
CA PHE A 61 2.75 2.00 -18.85
C PHE A 61 3.88 1.21 -18.20
N THR A 62 5.13 1.64 -18.42
CA THR A 62 6.30 1.06 -17.76
C THR A 62 6.48 1.60 -16.35
N THR A 63 6.02 2.83 -16.09
CA THR A 63 6.13 3.48 -14.78
C THR A 63 4.85 4.24 -14.43
N ARG A 64 4.59 4.38 -13.13
CA ARG A 64 3.49 5.22 -12.63
C ARG A 64 3.62 6.68 -13.07
N THR A 65 4.84 7.19 -13.22
CA THR A 65 5.09 8.56 -13.72
C THR A 65 4.57 8.74 -15.15
N GLN A 66 4.66 7.71 -16.00
CA GLN A 66 4.10 7.77 -17.35
C GLN A 66 2.57 7.79 -17.32
N LEU A 67 1.93 6.96 -16.48
CA LEU A 67 0.48 7.02 -16.26
C LEU A 67 0.05 8.44 -15.88
N LYS A 68 0.69 9.05 -14.88
CA LYS A 68 0.39 10.43 -14.47
C LYS A 68 0.53 11.44 -15.61
N LYS A 69 1.60 11.34 -16.40
CA LYS A 69 1.82 12.22 -17.55
C LYS A 69 0.73 12.02 -18.60
N TRP A 70 0.34 10.78 -18.85
CA TRP A 70 -0.73 10.45 -19.79
C TRP A 70 -2.07 11.06 -19.36
N CYS A 71 -2.44 10.95 -18.07
CA CYS A 71 -3.65 11.59 -17.54
C CYS A 71 -3.66 13.11 -17.69
N LYS A 72 -2.49 13.75 -17.73
CA LYS A 72 -2.37 15.22 -17.89
C LYS A 72 -2.51 15.70 -19.33
N VAL A 73 -2.15 14.87 -20.31
CA VAL A 73 -2.09 15.29 -21.73
C VAL A 73 -3.27 14.78 -22.55
N ASN A 74 -4.10 13.89 -22.00
CA ASN A 74 -5.25 13.32 -22.69
C ASN A 74 -6.57 14.02 -22.29
N PRO A 75 -7.60 13.97 -23.15
CA PRO A 75 -8.92 14.53 -22.84
C PRO A 75 -9.55 13.92 -21.58
N ASP A 76 -10.32 14.74 -20.87
CA ASP A 76 -10.93 14.38 -19.58
C ASP A 76 -11.72 13.07 -19.63
N GLU A 77 -12.65 12.94 -20.58
CA GLU A 77 -13.48 11.74 -20.77
C GLU A 77 -12.66 10.46 -21.04
N THR A 78 -11.56 10.59 -21.79
CA THR A 78 -10.64 9.48 -22.08
C THR A 78 -9.94 9.03 -20.80
N VAL A 79 -9.46 9.98 -19.99
CA VAL A 79 -8.81 9.68 -18.71
C VAL A 79 -9.80 9.09 -17.72
N LYS A 80 -10.98 9.71 -17.59
CA LYS A 80 -12.06 9.32 -16.71
C LYS A 80 -12.46 7.86 -16.93
N SER A 81 -12.78 7.49 -18.17
CA SER A 81 -13.13 6.11 -18.53
C SER A 81 -12.00 5.12 -18.26
N TYR A 82 -10.75 5.50 -18.54
CA TYR A 82 -9.58 4.66 -18.34
C TYR A 82 -9.29 4.37 -16.86
N ILE A 83 -9.27 5.40 -16.01
CA ILE A 83 -8.95 5.21 -14.57
C ILE A 83 -10.03 4.43 -13.84
N LEU A 84 -11.31 4.58 -14.21
CA LEU A 84 -12.40 3.77 -13.66
C LEU A 84 -12.26 2.30 -14.06
N LYS A 85 -11.87 2.02 -15.31
CA LYS A 85 -11.58 0.64 -15.76
C LYS A 85 -10.45 0.01 -14.93
N LEU A 86 -9.39 0.76 -14.62
CA LEU A 86 -8.30 0.26 -13.79
C LEU A 86 -8.76 -0.06 -12.36
N LEU A 87 -9.53 0.84 -11.75
CA LEU A 87 -10.07 0.63 -10.41
C LEU A 87 -11.02 -0.57 -10.36
N ARG A 88 -11.98 -0.64 -11.30
CA ARG A 88 -12.95 -1.73 -11.39
C ARG A 88 -12.25 -3.09 -11.53
N ARG A 89 -11.29 -3.20 -12.44
CA ARG A 89 -10.49 -4.42 -12.60
C ARG A 89 -9.79 -4.81 -11.30
N ARG A 90 -9.21 -3.84 -10.58
CA ARG A 90 -8.51 -4.12 -9.31
C ARG A 90 -9.47 -4.66 -8.25
N VAL A 91 -10.63 -4.03 -8.10
CA VAL A 91 -11.68 -4.43 -7.16
C VAL A 91 -12.19 -5.83 -7.50
N GLU A 92 -12.52 -6.09 -8.76
CA GLU A 92 -13.00 -7.39 -9.24
C GLU A 92 -11.95 -8.51 -9.08
N GLU A 93 -10.67 -8.24 -9.37
CA GLU A 93 -9.58 -9.20 -9.19
C GLU A 93 -9.38 -9.63 -7.74
N LYS A 94 -9.72 -8.75 -6.79
CA LYS A 94 -9.52 -8.97 -5.36
C LYS A 94 -10.78 -9.42 -4.61
N GLY A 95 -11.96 -9.03 -5.07
CA GLY A 95 -13.22 -9.36 -4.43
C GLY A 95 -13.40 -8.70 -3.06
N TRP A 96 -12.73 -7.58 -2.79
CA TRP A 96 -12.85 -6.85 -1.53
C TRP A 96 -14.05 -5.91 -1.55
N SER A 97 -14.65 -5.69 -0.38
CA SER A 97 -15.75 -4.72 -0.18
C SER A 97 -15.26 -3.27 -0.07
N ARG A 98 -13.94 -3.07 0.07
CA ARG A 98 -13.29 -1.77 0.19
C ARG A 98 -12.40 -1.47 -1.02
N GLY A 99 -12.38 -0.21 -1.43
CA GLY A 99 -11.50 0.32 -2.46
C GLY A 99 -10.05 0.46 -1.97
N PRO A 100 -9.05 0.48 -2.86
CA PRO A 100 -7.64 0.61 -2.50
C PRO A 100 -7.30 1.86 -1.66
N SER A 101 -6.36 1.76 -0.71
CA SER A 101 -5.75 2.92 -0.06
C SER A 101 -4.72 3.62 -0.94
N HIS A 102 -4.26 4.81 -0.55
CA HIS A 102 -3.14 5.51 -1.19
C HIS A 102 -1.89 4.63 -1.33
N LEU A 103 -1.56 3.89 -0.28
CA LEU A 103 -0.45 2.93 -0.29
C LEU A 103 -0.63 1.86 -1.36
N GLU A 104 -1.81 1.26 -1.43
CA GLU A 104 -2.11 0.24 -2.44
C GLU A 104 -2.06 0.81 -3.85
N LEU A 105 -2.70 1.96 -4.09
CA LEU A 105 -2.70 2.62 -5.38
C LEU A 105 -1.26 2.89 -5.86
N LYS A 106 -0.38 3.32 -4.95
CA LYS A 106 1.03 3.54 -5.20
C LYS A 106 1.79 2.26 -5.52
N LEU A 107 1.64 1.23 -4.69
CA LEU A 107 2.35 -0.05 -4.83
C LEU A 107 1.89 -0.86 -6.04
N ARG A 108 0.66 -0.65 -6.51
CA ARG A 108 0.07 -1.36 -7.67
C ARG A 108 0.05 -0.53 -8.96
N MET A 109 0.78 0.59 -8.99
CA MET A 109 0.88 1.49 -10.16
C MET A 109 -0.49 1.95 -10.70
N LEU A 110 -1.44 2.15 -9.80
CA LEU A 110 -2.76 2.68 -10.10
C LEU A 110 -2.76 4.22 -10.05
N PRO A 111 -3.79 4.87 -10.62
CA PRO A 111 -4.01 6.30 -10.50
C PRO A 111 -4.03 6.75 -9.04
N GLU A 112 -3.60 7.98 -8.79
CA GLU A 112 -3.59 8.59 -7.46
C GLU A 112 -4.99 9.01 -7.02
N ILE A 113 -5.20 9.15 -5.71
CA ILE A 113 -6.46 9.63 -5.13
C ILE A 113 -6.85 10.96 -5.78
N GLU A 114 -5.88 11.86 -5.98
CA GLU A 114 -6.04 13.17 -6.60
C GLU A 114 -6.52 13.08 -8.05
N GLU A 115 -6.11 12.05 -8.79
CA GLU A 115 -6.58 11.86 -10.16
C GLU A 115 -8.06 11.47 -10.18
N TYR A 116 -8.50 10.61 -9.26
CA TYR A 116 -9.90 10.29 -9.11
C TYR A 116 -10.71 11.50 -8.63
N GLN A 117 -10.23 12.23 -7.63
CA GLN A 117 -10.87 13.46 -7.14
C GLN A 117 -11.07 14.49 -8.26
N LYS A 118 -10.04 14.68 -9.10
CA LYS A 118 -10.11 15.60 -10.24
C LYS A 118 -11.22 15.22 -11.25
N HIS A 119 -11.34 13.93 -11.60
CA HIS A 119 -12.23 13.47 -12.67
C HIS A 119 -13.65 13.07 -12.20
N TYR A 120 -13.80 12.73 -10.92
CA TYR A 120 -15.04 12.23 -10.31
C TYR A 120 -15.54 13.09 -9.13
N GLY A 121 -14.82 14.16 -8.78
CA GLY A 121 -15.14 15.04 -7.64
C GLY A 121 -14.66 14.51 -6.29
N SER A 122 -14.67 13.19 -6.08
CA SER A 122 -14.11 12.56 -4.88
C SER A 122 -13.66 11.12 -5.13
N TYR A 123 -12.84 10.57 -4.23
CA TYR A 123 -12.47 9.16 -4.29
C TYR A 123 -13.65 8.24 -3.92
N SER A 124 -14.48 8.64 -2.96
CA SER A 124 -15.71 7.91 -2.61
C SER A 124 -16.64 7.76 -3.82
N ALA A 125 -16.84 8.83 -4.58
CA ALA A 125 -17.71 8.80 -5.77
C ALA A 125 -17.25 7.77 -6.81
N VAL A 126 -15.95 7.58 -7.02
CA VAL A 126 -15.46 6.56 -7.96
C VAL A 126 -15.53 5.15 -7.38
N CYS A 127 -15.34 4.99 -6.06
CA CYS A 127 -15.52 3.72 -5.38
C CYS A 127 -16.98 3.21 -5.50
N ASP A 128 -17.97 4.11 -5.35
CA ASP A 128 -19.39 3.80 -5.50
C ASP A 128 -19.71 3.28 -6.91
N LEU A 129 -19.09 3.84 -7.96
CA LEU A 129 -19.20 3.35 -9.36
C LEU A 129 -18.60 1.95 -9.59
N THR A 130 -17.91 1.42 -8.58
CA THR A 130 -17.35 0.06 -8.55
C THR A 130 -17.97 -0.81 -7.45
N ASN A 131 -19.06 -0.36 -6.81
CA ASN A 131 -19.80 -1.07 -5.75
C ASN A 131 -18.94 -1.41 -4.52
N VAL A 132 -18.01 -0.53 -4.14
CA VAL A 132 -17.22 -0.65 -2.91
C VAL A 132 -17.16 0.68 -2.19
N SER A 133 -16.92 0.67 -0.88
CA SER A 133 -16.62 1.89 -0.12
C SER A 133 -15.11 2.13 -0.06
N PRO A 134 -14.61 3.37 0.08
CA PRO A 134 -13.19 3.58 0.36
C PRO A 134 -12.73 2.80 1.60
N LEU A 135 -11.49 2.30 1.59
CA LEU A 135 -10.88 1.72 2.79
C LEU A 135 -10.71 2.75 3.90
N PHE A 136 -10.52 4.01 3.52
CA PHE A 136 -10.44 5.16 4.41
C PHE A 136 -11.34 6.27 3.84
N SER A 137 -12.44 6.57 4.54
CA SER A 137 -13.47 7.54 4.12
C SER A 137 -13.38 8.87 4.84
N GLU A 138 -12.69 8.93 5.96
CA GLU A 138 -12.70 10.08 6.86
C GLU A 138 -11.71 11.17 6.42
N ARG A 139 -12.02 12.40 6.80
CA ARG A 139 -11.16 13.55 6.56
C ARG A 139 -10.22 13.76 7.74
N LEU A 140 -8.98 14.13 7.44
CA LEU A 140 -8.04 14.53 8.47
C LEU A 140 -8.56 15.81 9.16
N PRO A 141 -8.48 15.92 10.51
CA PRO A 141 -8.73 17.19 11.19
C PRO A 141 -7.88 18.32 10.60
N ASP A 142 -8.48 19.49 10.36
CA ASP A 142 -7.83 20.62 9.69
C ASP A 142 -6.60 21.13 10.46
N ASP A 143 -6.65 21.01 11.78
CA ASP A 143 -5.64 21.44 12.73
C ASP A 143 -4.57 20.35 13.01
N PHE A 144 -4.71 19.16 12.40
CA PHE A 144 -3.86 18.00 12.67
C PHE A 144 -2.37 18.29 12.55
N PHE A 145 -1.98 19.12 11.58
CA PHE A 145 -0.59 19.46 11.30
C PHE A 145 -0.16 20.82 11.86
N GLU A 146 -1.11 21.66 12.25
CA GLU A 146 -0.86 23.07 12.53
C GLU A 146 -0.72 23.35 14.03
N ILE A 147 -1.30 22.49 14.88
CA ILE A 147 -1.22 22.69 16.34
C ILE A 147 0.11 22.20 16.92
N ASP A 148 0.57 22.94 17.92
CA ASP A 148 1.53 22.48 18.90
C ASP A 148 0.82 21.53 19.88
N LEU A 149 1.39 20.34 20.03
CA LEU A 149 0.83 19.33 20.93
C LEU A 149 1.21 19.63 22.38
N PRO A 150 0.29 19.40 23.35
CA PRO A 150 0.59 19.61 24.75
C PRO A 150 1.85 18.86 25.20
N GLU A 151 2.73 19.54 25.94
CA GLU A 151 3.94 18.94 26.50
C GLU A 151 3.60 17.92 27.60
N ASP A 152 2.46 18.08 28.27
CA ASP A 152 1.95 17.20 29.31
C ASP A 152 1.11 16.02 28.78
N LEU A 153 1.07 15.81 27.45
CA LEU A 153 0.46 14.62 26.85
C LEU A 153 1.25 13.37 27.29
N ASP A 154 0.77 12.72 28.35
CA ASP A 154 1.41 11.54 28.94
C ASP A 154 1.22 10.32 28.02
N ILE A 155 2.34 9.77 27.54
CA ILE A 155 2.35 8.60 26.66
C ILE A 155 2.90 7.39 27.42
N VAL A 156 2.13 6.30 27.39
CA VAL A 156 2.59 5.01 27.90
C VAL A 156 3.44 4.32 26.87
N ILE A 157 4.62 3.88 27.30
CA ILE A 157 5.57 3.13 26.50
C ILE A 157 5.59 1.69 27.00
N ASP A 158 5.40 0.72 26.09
CA ASP A 158 5.43 -0.69 26.45
C ASP A 158 6.81 -1.11 26.99
N THR A 159 6.81 -1.87 28.10
CA THR A 159 8.02 -2.41 28.74
C THR A 159 8.95 -3.23 27.84
N ARG A 160 8.46 -3.78 26.72
CA ARG A 160 9.25 -4.60 25.77
C ARG A 160 9.97 -3.75 24.73
N GLU A 161 9.62 -2.47 24.60
CA GLU A 161 10.21 -1.59 23.59
C GLU A 161 11.66 -1.24 23.97
N LYS A 162 12.62 -1.78 23.22
CA LYS A 162 14.06 -1.71 23.57
C LYS A 162 14.70 -0.36 23.28
N LEU A 163 14.19 0.35 22.28
CA LEU A 163 14.72 1.62 21.78
C LEU A 163 13.58 2.64 21.65
N PRO A 164 12.89 2.96 22.76
CA PRO A 164 11.68 3.75 22.74
C PRO A 164 11.95 5.18 22.26
N LEU A 165 10.97 5.78 21.59
CA LEU A 165 10.96 7.20 21.25
C LEU A 165 10.93 8.07 22.53
N THR A 166 11.33 9.34 22.40
CA THR A 166 11.38 10.25 23.56
C THR A 166 10.19 11.19 23.51
N PHE A 167 9.41 11.25 24.58
CA PHE A 167 8.29 12.19 24.67
C PHE A 167 8.45 13.11 25.88
N PRO A 168 7.96 14.37 25.81
CA PRO A 168 8.09 15.31 26.93
C PRO A 168 7.48 14.78 28.24
N ALA A 169 6.29 14.18 28.16
CA ALA A 169 5.67 13.41 29.23
C ALA A 169 5.47 11.95 28.78
N SER A 170 6.10 11.01 29.49
CA SER A 170 5.90 9.59 29.26
C SER A 170 6.29 8.75 30.46
N HIS A 171 5.74 7.55 30.53
CA HIS A 171 6.15 6.55 31.50
C HIS A 171 6.06 5.13 30.92
N VAL A 172 6.79 4.22 31.54
CA VAL A 172 6.87 2.82 31.10
C VAL A 172 5.88 1.97 31.88
N LYS A 173 4.99 1.28 31.16
CA LYS A 173 4.02 0.32 31.71
C LYS A 173 3.88 -0.83 30.73
N LYS A 174 3.46 -2.01 31.20
CA LYS A 174 3.14 -3.11 30.29
C LYS A 174 1.86 -2.75 29.52
N LEU A 175 1.92 -2.80 28.19
CA LEU A 175 0.77 -2.71 27.29
C LEU A 175 0.45 -4.11 26.73
N ASP A 176 -0.83 -4.40 26.58
CA ASP A 176 -1.27 -5.67 25.97
C ASP A 176 -1.33 -5.58 24.43
N ILE A 177 -1.39 -4.36 23.88
CA ILE A 177 -1.51 -4.03 22.46
C ILE A 177 -0.53 -2.91 22.11
N GLY A 178 0.29 -3.11 21.07
CA GLY A 178 1.19 -2.09 20.55
C GLY A 178 2.34 -1.71 21.49
N ASP A 179 3.07 -0.68 21.08
CA ASP A 179 4.24 -0.14 21.77
C ASP A 179 3.95 1.20 22.46
N TYR A 180 2.95 1.95 21.96
CA TYR A 180 2.55 3.25 22.52
C TYR A 180 1.03 3.39 22.59
N ALA A 181 0.56 3.97 23.70
CA ALA A 181 -0.84 4.31 23.96
C ALA A 181 -0.92 5.50 24.94
N LEU A 182 -2.13 6.00 25.19
CA LEU A 182 -2.38 6.89 26.33
C LEU A 182 -2.62 6.06 27.62
N PRO A 183 -2.43 6.65 28.81
CA PRO A 183 -2.58 5.93 30.09
C PRO A 183 -4.01 5.61 30.48
N ASP A 184 -4.98 6.27 29.85
CA ASP A 184 -6.40 6.04 30.07
C ASP A 184 -6.76 4.59 29.74
N GLU A 185 -7.45 3.91 30.66
CA GLU A 185 -7.89 2.53 30.49
C GLU A 185 -8.95 2.40 29.38
N ASP A 186 -9.64 3.50 29.05
CA ASP A 186 -10.59 3.59 27.96
C ASP A 186 -9.91 3.92 26.60
N THR A 187 -8.58 4.00 26.55
CA THR A 187 -7.85 4.25 25.30
C THR A 187 -8.08 3.12 24.31
N LEU A 188 -8.62 3.47 23.14
CA LEU A 188 -8.84 2.52 22.04
C LEU A 188 -7.91 2.74 20.84
N THR A 189 -7.03 3.74 20.91
CA THR A 189 -6.04 4.03 19.85
C THR A 189 -4.67 3.54 20.26
N PHE A 190 -4.10 2.63 19.47
CA PHE A 190 -2.80 2.02 19.73
C PHE A 190 -1.85 2.25 18.58
N VAL A 191 -0.56 2.33 18.90
CA VAL A 191 0.52 2.42 17.92
C VAL A 191 1.48 1.27 18.14
N ASP A 192 1.71 0.47 17.10
CA ASP A 192 2.83 -0.45 16.97
C ASP A 192 3.88 0.20 16.06
N ARG A 193 5.09 0.39 16.58
CA ARG A 193 6.20 1.02 15.87
C ARG A 193 7.13 -0.06 15.33
N LYS A 194 7.47 0.02 14.05
CA LYS A 194 8.39 -0.92 13.41
C LYS A 194 9.58 -0.23 12.76
N SER A 195 10.77 -0.74 13.04
CA SER A 195 11.93 -0.50 12.19
C SER A 195 11.71 -1.09 10.79
N GLU A 196 12.49 -0.70 9.80
CA GLU A 196 12.42 -1.31 8.46
C GLU A 196 12.65 -2.84 8.50
N SER A 197 13.62 -3.30 9.31
CA SER A 197 13.91 -4.72 9.46
C SER A 197 12.79 -5.49 10.14
N ASP A 198 12.17 -4.90 11.17
CA ASP A 198 11.06 -5.52 11.88
C ASP A 198 9.79 -5.56 11.04
N PHE A 199 9.52 -4.49 10.28
CA PHE A 199 8.45 -4.46 9.29
C PHE A 199 8.62 -5.58 8.25
N LYS A 200 9.82 -5.68 7.66
CA LYS A 200 10.16 -6.74 6.70
C LYS A 200 9.98 -8.13 7.30
N SER A 201 10.56 -8.38 8.47
CA SER A 201 10.52 -9.69 9.11
C SER A 201 9.12 -10.08 9.58
N THR A 202 8.32 -9.10 10.04
CA THR A 202 6.93 -9.31 10.48
C THR A 202 6.07 -9.80 9.32
N LEU A 203 6.18 -9.15 8.17
CA LEU A 203 5.28 -9.39 7.04
C LEU A 203 5.78 -10.45 6.05
N THR A 204 7.04 -10.88 6.11
CA THR A 204 7.57 -11.93 5.21
C THR A 204 7.76 -13.29 5.86
N VAL A 205 7.88 -13.36 7.20
CA VAL A 205 8.02 -14.61 7.93
C VAL A 205 6.66 -15.05 8.45
N LYS A 206 6.16 -16.20 7.98
CA LYS A 206 4.80 -16.71 8.31
C LYS A 206 4.48 -16.69 9.81
N LYS A 207 5.37 -17.23 10.65
CA LYS A 207 5.20 -17.25 12.11
C LYS A 207 5.05 -15.84 12.71
N ASN A 208 5.79 -14.86 12.18
CA ASN A 208 5.73 -13.49 12.66
C ASN A 208 4.45 -12.80 12.18
N LEU A 209 4.03 -13.05 10.94
CA LEU A 209 2.77 -12.56 10.39
C LEU A 209 1.58 -13.09 11.20
N ASP A 210 1.56 -14.39 11.51
CA ASP A 210 0.51 -15.01 12.33
C ASP A 210 0.47 -14.41 13.75
N ARG A 211 1.64 -14.14 14.34
CA ARG A 211 1.72 -13.44 15.64
C ARG A 211 1.18 -12.02 15.54
N PHE A 212 1.53 -11.30 14.48
CA PHE A 212 1.09 -9.93 14.28
C PHE A 212 -0.41 -9.82 14.00
N LYS A 213 -0.99 -10.77 13.26
CA LYS A 213 -2.45 -10.90 13.13
C LYS A 213 -3.13 -11.05 14.49
N LYS A 214 -2.57 -11.83 15.41
CA LYS A 214 -3.13 -11.95 16.78
C LYS A 214 -3.08 -10.63 17.54
N GLU A 215 -2.06 -9.82 17.32
CA GLU A 215 -1.95 -8.48 17.93
C GLU A 215 -3.00 -7.52 17.38
N ILE A 216 -3.23 -7.50 16.07
CA ILE A 216 -4.34 -6.74 15.47
C ILE A 216 -5.68 -7.23 16.03
N ASN A 217 -5.89 -8.55 16.12
CA ASN A 217 -7.15 -9.10 16.67
C ASN A 217 -7.40 -8.68 18.12
N ARG A 218 -6.37 -8.56 18.97
CA ARG A 218 -6.56 -8.03 20.34
C ARG A 218 -7.11 -6.61 20.33
N ALA A 219 -6.66 -5.76 19.40
CA ALA A 219 -7.24 -4.43 19.22
C ALA A 219 -8.69 -4.53 18.73
N VAL A 220 -8.96 -5.41 17.77
CA VAL A 220 -10.32 -5.64 17.26
C VAL A 220 -11.28 -6.09 18.36
N ASP A 221 -10.85 -7.01 19.25
CA ASP A 221 -11.66 -7.59 20.32
C ASP A 221 -12.19 -6.53 21.31
N ILE A 222 -11.47 -5.42 21.45
CA ILE A 222 -11.85 -4.29 22.32
C ILE A 222 -12.40 -3.09 21.53
N ASN A 223 -12.72 -3.26 20.24
CA ASN A 223 -13.09 -2.19 19.33
C ASN A 223 -12.04 -1.07 19.17
N GLY A 224 -10.77 -1.41 19.39
CA GLY A 224 -9.64 -0.53 19.18
C GLY A 224 -9.21 -0.41 17.72
N TYR A 225 -8.23 0.47 17.52
CA TYR A 225 -7.59 0.74 16.25
C TYR A 225 -6.07 0.71 16.41
N LEU A 226 -5.39 -0.06 15.55
CA LEU A 226 -3.94 -0.17 15.57
C LEU A 226 -3.30 0.56 14.38
N PHE A 227 -2.51 1.58 14.68
CA PHE A 227 -1.62 2.19 13.71
C PHE A 227 -0.27 1.49 13.71
N VAL A 228 0.19 1.08 12.53
CA VAL A 228 1.50 0.45 12.33
C VAL A 228 2.45 1.47 11.72
N VAL A 229 3.24 2.12 12.57
CA VAL A 229 4.14 3.21 12.18
C VAL A 229 5.51 2.66 11.85
N THR A 230 5.88 2.69 10.58
CA THR A 230 7.15 2.17 10.08
C THR A 230 8.16 3.30 9.86
N GLU A 231 9.32 3.19 10.51
CA GLU A 231 10.42 4.17 10.47
C GLU A 231 11.25 4.10 9.18
N SER A 232 10.58 4.09 8.05
CA SER A 232 11.22 4.15 6.74
C SER A 232 10.22 4.68 5.74
N SER A 233 10.69 4.93 4.53
CA SER A 233 9.83 5.23 3.39
C SER A 233 9.80 4.03 2.47
N ILE A 234 8.74 3.89 1.67
CA ILE A 234 8.66 2.86 0.62
C ILE A 234 9.90 2.94 -0.29
N GLN A 235 10.33 4.16 -0.64
CA GLN A 235 11.50 4.40 -1.48
C GLN A 235 12.79 3.92 -0.81
N ASN A 236 12.98 4.20 0.48
CA ASN A 236 14.12 3.70 1.25
C ASN A 236 14.10 2.17 1.33
N ILE A 237 12.95 1.56 1.59
CA ILE A 237 12.78 0.11 1.62
C ILE A 237 13.23 -0.53 0.29
N TYR A 238 12.79 0.01 -0.85
CA TYR A 238 13.24 -0.44 -2.17
C TYR A 238 14.75 -0.21 -2.37
N LYS A 239 15.28 0.95 -1.97
CA LYS A 239 16.69 1.30 -2.11
C LYS A 239 17.58 0.34 -1.32
N HIS A 240 17.29 0.16 -0.03
CA HIS A 240 18.03 -0.73 0.88
C HIS A 240 17.95 -2.19 0.41
N ASN A 241 16.77 -2.66 0.00
CA ASN A 241 16.58 -4.04 -0.49
C ASN A 241 17.36 -4.35 -1.78
N ASN A 242 17.75 -3.34 -2.55
CA ASN A 242 18.53 -3.50 -3.77
C ASN A 242 20.04 -3.31 -3.57
N GLN A 243 20.49 -3.05 -2.33
CA GLN A 243 21.92 -2.98 -2.02
C GLN A 243 22.58 -4.35 -2.13
N ARG A 244 23.81 -4.41 -2.68
CA ARG A 244 24.53 -5.65 -2.96
C ARG A 244 24.79 -6.53 -1.74
N TRP A 245 24.88 -5.92 -0.55
CA TRP A 245 25.31 -6.57 0.69
C TRP A 245 24.15 -6.97 1.61
N GLN A 246 22.91 -6.63 1.26
CA GLN A 246 21.74 -6.95 2.08
C GLN A 246 21.04 -8.21 1.58
N HIS A 247 20.54 -9.03 2.51
CA HIS A 247 19.62 -10.11 2.17
C HIS A 247 18.36 -9.52 1.55
N LYS A 248 18.05 -9.92 0.30
CA LYS A 248 16.89 -9.39 -0.42
C LYS A 248 15.61 -10.01 0.13
N SER A 249 14.77 -9.19 0.75
CA SER A 249 13.40 -9.57 1.06
C SER A 249 12.57 -9.63 -0.23
N ASN A 250 11.60 -10.55 -0.26
CA ASN A 250 10.58 -10.57 -1.31
C ASN A 250 9.60 -9.41 -1.08
N LEU A 251 9.89 -8.25 -1.67
CA LEU A 251 9.06 -7.06 -1.51
C LEU A 251 7.66 -7.22 -2.11
N GLU A 252 7.50 -8.03 -3.16
CA GLU A 252 6.17 -8.28 -3.73
C GLU A 252 5.27 -9.01 -2.71
N TYR A 253 5.82 -10.02 -2.03
CA TYR A 253 5.14 -10.72 -0.94
C TYR A 253 4.91 -9.82 0.28
N LEU A 254 5.90 -9.00 0.65
CA LEU A 254 5.80 -8.01 1.73
C LEU A 254 4.60 -7.08 1.53
N TRP A 255 4.54 -6.42 0.36
CA TRP A 255 3.48 -5.47 0.04
C TRP A 255 2.13 -6.13 -0.14
N HIS A 256 2.11 -7.37 -0.67
CA HIS A 256 0.88 -8.15 -0.73
C HIS A 256 0.30 -8.40 0.66
N ASN A 257 1.10 -8.86 1.62
CA ASN A 257 0.63 -9.12 2.97
C ASN A 257 0.20 -7.84 3.69
N MET A 258 0.93 -6.74 3.51
CA MET A 258 0.53 -5.44 4.06
C MET A 258 -0.85 -5.01 3.55
N ILE A 259 -1.07 -5.03 2.23
CA ILE A 259 -2.34 -4.64 1.63
C ILE A 259 -3.46 -5.59 2.08
N ASP A 260 -3.22 -6.90 2.04
CA ASP A 260 -4.21 -7.89 2.43
C ASP A 260 -4.60 -7.72 3.91
N LEU A 261 -3.66 -7.42 4.82
CA LEU A 261 -3.96 -7.09 6.21
C LEU A 261 -4.83 -5.83 6.35
N MET A 262 -4.54 -4.78 5.59
CA MET A 262 -5.33 -3.54 5.65
C MET A 262 -6.79 -3.78 5.22
N HIS A 263 -7.03 -4.66 4.25
CA HIS A 263 -8.38 -5.02 3.82
C HIS A 263 -9.05 -6.04 4.77
N GLU A 264 -8.30 -7.03 5.27
CA GLU A 264 -8.78 -8.03 6.24
C GLU A 264 -9.22 -7.37 7.56
N PHE A 265 -8.49 -6.35 7.99
CA PHE A 265 -8.75 -5.57 9.21
C PHE A 265 -9.16 -4.13 8.88
N ALA A 266 -9.98 -3.96 7.83
CA ALA A 266 -10.55 -2.67 7.48
C ALA A 266 -11.22 -2.03 8.71
N ASP A 267 -11.11 -0.71 8.81
CA ASP A 267 -11.60 0.09 9.95
C ASP A 267 -10.91 -0.17 11.30
N ARG A 268 -9.87 -1.03 11.35
CA ARG A 268 -9.18 -1.43 12.60
C ARG A 268 -7.66 -1.34 12.54
N CYS A 269 -7.08 -1.25 11.35
CA CYS A 269 -5.64 -1.23 11.16
C CYS A 269 -5.22 -0.33 10.00
N GLN A 270 -4.13 0.42 10.18
CA GLN A 270 -3.51 1.20 9.11
C GLN A 270 -2.00 1.21 9.22
N PHE A 271 -1.32 1.00 8.09
CA PHE A 271 0.12 1.15 7.99
C PHE A 271 0.48 2.57 7.56
N VAL A 272 1.50 3.15 8.19
CA VAL A 272 2.02 4.49 7.88
C VAL A 272 3.54 4.47 7.84
N PHE A 273 4.13 5.11 6.85
CA PHE A 273 5.56 5.20 6.58
C PHE A 273 6.03 6.64 6.79
N THR A 274 6.80 6.85 7.85
CA THR A 274 7.23 8.17 8.34
C THR A 274 8.59 8.60 7.81
N GLY A 275 9.34 7.69 7.19
CA GLY A 275 10.65 7.97 6.62
C GLY A 275 11.80 7.89 7.61
N ASN A 276 11.64 8.44 8.82
CA ASN A 276 12.67 8.48 9.86
C ASN A 276 12.06 8.45 11.28
N ARG A 277 12.94 8.38 12.28
CA ARG A 277 12.58 8.29 13.71
C ARG A 277 11.89 9.55 14.24
N GLU A 278 12.40 10.73 13.89
CA GLU A 278 11.85 12.03 14.33
C GLU A 278 10.40 12.23 13.84
N ASN A 279 10.14 11.91 12.58
CA ASN A 279 8.80 11.94 12.02
C ASN A 279 7.88 10.89 12.65
N SER A 280 8.42 9.76 13.10
CA SER A 280 7.66 8.76 13.86
C SER A 280 7.26 9.31 15.22
N GLU A 281 8.18 9.96 15.94
CA GLU A 281 7.91 10.59 17.22
C GLU A 281 6.83 11.66 17.11
N ASN A 282 6.93 12.55 16.12
CA ASN A 282 5.91 13.58 15.91
C ASN A 282 4.55 12.98 15.54
N LEU A 283 4.52 12.06 14.56
CA LEU A 283 3.27 11.47 14.10
C LEU A 283 2.58 10.66 15.20
N ILE A 284 3.33 9.89 15.98
CA ILE A 284 2.77 9.06 17.06
C ILE A 284 2.11 9.94 18.13
N ARG A 285 2.75 11.06 18.52
CA ARG A 285 2.10 12.02 19.42
C ARG A 285 0.80 12.56 18.84
N ARG A 286 0.76 12.91 17.54
CA ARG A 286 -0.46 13.39 16.89
C ARG A 286 -1.55 12.31 16.84
N ILE A 287 -1.21 11.08 16.45
CA ILE A 287 -2.16 9.96 16.44
C ILE A 287 -2.78 9.77 17.82
N LEU A 288 -1.97 9.74 18.88
CA LEU A 288 -2.46 9.55 20.24
C LEU A 288 -3.24 10.75 20.77
N PHE A 289 -2.89 11.97 20.38
CA PHE A 289 -3.66 13.16 20.76
C PHE A 289 -5.05 13.21 20.10
N TYR A 290 -5.13 12.89 18.81
CA TYR A 290 -6.40 12.95 18.06
C TYR A 290 -7.26 11.69 18.21
N GLN A 291 -6.68 10.55 18.57
CA GLN A 291 -7.37 9.28 18.83
C GLN A 291 -8.34 8.87 17.70
N ASP A 292 -9.61 8.64 18.02
CA ASP A 292 -10.68 8.21 17.14
C ASP A 292 -10.94 9.18 15.98
N LYS A 293 -10.62 10.47 16.15
CA LYS A 293 -10.74 11.50 15.10
C LYS A 293 -9.87 11.25 13.88
N VAL A 294 -8.86 10.38 13.97
CA VAL A 294 -8.02 9.99 12.83
C VAL A 294 -8.22 8.54 12.39
N TRP A 295 -9.19 7.84 12.98
CA TRP A 295 -9.59 6.53 12.47
C TRP A 295 -10.30 6.68 11.13
N GLY A 296 -10.05 5.76 10.21
CA GLY A 296 -10.64 5.82 8.87
C GLY A 296 -10.09 6.93 7.97
N VAL A 297 -9.09 7.70 8.43
CA VAL A 297 -8.37 8.69 7.61
C VAL A 297 -7.17 8.02 6.94
N ASP A 298 -6.95 8.22 5.64
CA ASP A 298 -5.73 7.75 4.95
C ASP A 298 -4.54 8.64 5.33
N LEU A 299 -3.94 8.42 6.51
CA LEU A 299 -2.86 9.23 7.03
C LEU A 299 -1.67 9.29 6.08
N GLN A 300 -1.36 8.19 5.38
CA GLN A 300 -0.28 8.18 4.40
C GLN A 300 -0.53 9.18 3.26
N HIS A 301 -1.76 9.24 2.74
CA HIS A 301 -2.13 10.21 1.71
C HIS A 301 -1.82 11.64 2.15
N TYR A 302 -2.28 12.03 3.34
CA TYR A 302 -2.10 13.40 3.83
C TYR A 302 -0.63 13.74 4.13
N ILE A 303 0.12 12.82 4.74
CA ILE A 303 1.56 13.00 5.02
C ILE A 303 2.34 13.23 3.72
N GLU A 304 2.06 12.44 2.69
CA GLU A 304 2.74 12.59 1.40
C GLU A 304 2.27 13.85 0.63
N ALA A 305 0.99 14.22 0.71
CA ALA A 305 0.43 15.38 0.02
C ALA A 305 0.95 16.70 0.58
N LYS A 306 0.99 16.86 1.92
CA LYS A 306 1.55 18.05 2.58
C LYS A 306 3.09 18.14 2.48
N LYS A 307 3.76 17.12 1.92
CA LYS A 307 5.23 16.97 1.96
C LYS A 307 5.74 17.17 3.39
N TRP A 308 5.09 16.53 4.36
CA TRP A 308 5.54 16.50 5.74
C TRP A 308 6.99 15.99 5.74
N LYS A 309 7.94 16.89 5.98
CA LYS A 309 9.37 16.62 5.92
C LYS A 309 9.94 16.75 7.31
#